data_AF-A0AAD9NQ38-F1
#
_entry.id   AF-A0AAD9NQ38-F1
#
_cell.length_a   1.000
_cell.length_b   1.000
_cell.length_c   1.000
_cell.angle_alpha   90.00
_cell.angle_beta   90.00
_cell.angle_gamma   90.00
#
_symmetry.space_group_name_H-M   'P 1'
#
loop_
_entity.id
_entity.type
_entity.pdbx_description
1 polymer ?
#
loop_
_entity_poly.entity_id
_entity_poly.type
_entity_poly.pdbx_seq_one_letter_code
_entity_poly.pdbx_strand_id
1 'polypeptide(L)'
;MQRARLNRVHKLTPVMPAPAKPVILTNTKNKIQLNAMLVEGPLNSDYYTNAIQKHTLTTAGVSDVPVAIVGGARIDRHDLCSTHEEADIIITQHAISCSLSGKCVRVVYDDTDVLVLLVYFYHIKCRSRNSAPKIMSSLVKELGVIDIGATATAHTGIADDFLAIHGISGADTVASLHGVGKATVIKIAKKGTFSLSKVSDVAKPLSSYMRHMAR
;
A
#
# COMPACT_ATOMS: atom_id res chain seq x y z
N MET A 1 -8.68 -7.17 33.94
CA MET A 1 -8.72 -8.51 33.29
C MET A 1 -8.52 -8.50 31.77
N GLN A 2 -8.85 -7.44 31.02
CA GLN A 2 -8.76 -7.41 29.54
C GLN A 2 -7.32 -7.41 28.98
N ARG A 3 -6.38 -6.70 29.63
CA ARG A 3 -4.95 -6.65 29.25
C ARG A 3 -4.24 -8.02 29.27
N ALA A 4 -4.62 -8.92 30.18
CA ALA A 4 -3.99 -10.24 30.31
C ALA A 4 -4.33 -11.18 29.13
N ARG A 5 -5.49 -11.00 28.48
CA ARG A 5 -5.88 -11.79 27.30
C ARG A 5 -5.17 -11.34 26.02
N LEU A 6 -4.80 -10.07 25.90
CA LEU A 6 -4.12 -9.50 24.72
C LEU A 6 -2.64 -9.91 24.60
N ASN A 7 -2.00 -10.26 25.71
CA ASN A 7 -0.60 -10.69 25.74
C ASN A 7 -0.41 -12.21 25.69
N ARG A 8 -1.50 -12.99 25.65
CA ARG A 8 -1.41 -14.45 25.60
C ARG A 8 -0.90 -14.91 24.24
N VAL A 9 0.11 -15.78 24.25
CA VAL A 9 0.52 -16.50 23.04
C VAL A 9 -0.50 -17.61 22.79
N HIS A 10 -1.18 -17.54 21.65
CA HIS A 10 -2.10 -18.58 21.20
C HIS A 10 -1.32 -19.61 20.40
N LYS A 11 -1.70 -20.89 20.50
CA LYS A 11 -1.23 -21.94 19.61
C LYS A 11 -2.18 -21.98 18.42
N LEU A 12 -1.87 -21.18 17.40
CA LEU A 12 -2.75 -21.05 16.24
C LEU A 12 -2.70 -22.34 15.41
N THR A 13 -3.85 -22.84 14.97
CA THR A 13 -3.95 -23.99 14.05
C THR A 13 -4.93 -23.71 12.91
N PRO A 14 -4.81 -24.36 11.75
CA PRO A 14 -5.73 -24.13 10.63
C PRO A 14 -7.20 -24.48 10.93
N VAL A 15 -7.45 -25.36 11.90
CA VAL A 15 -8.77 -25.91 12.22
C VAL A 15 -9.47 -25.22 13.39
N MET A 16 -8.81 -24.26 14.06
CA MET A 16 -9.43 -23.55 15.18
C MET A 16 -10.25 -22.34 14.71
N PRO A 17 -11.26 -21.92 15.47
CA PRO A 17 -11.91 -20.62 15.25
C PRO A 17 -10.88 -19.49 15.31
N ALA A 18 -10.91 -18.59 14.33
CA ALA A 18 -9.98 -17.46 14.27
C ALA A 18 -10.11 -16.60 15.54
N PRO A 19 -9.01 -16.41 16.32
CA PRO A 19 -9.05 -15.52 17.46
C PRO A 19 -9.41 -14.09 17.05
N ALA A 20 -9.95 -13.31 17.99
CA ALA A 20 -10.28 -11.91 17.73
C ALA A 20 -9.05 -11.14 17.23
N LYS A 21 -9.24 -10.29 16.21
CA LYS A 21 -8.18 -9.48 15.58
C LYS A 21 -7.21 -8.82 16.59
N PRO A 22 -7.67 -8.18 17.69
CA PRO A 22 -6.76 -7.55 18.65
C PRO A 22 -5.80 -8.55 19.29
N VAL A 23 -6.26 -9.76 19.62
CA VAL A 23 -5.46 -10.79 20.29
C VAL A 23 -4.31 -11.30 19.41
N ILE A 24 -4.53 -11.35 18.09
CA ILE A 24 -3.51 -11.78 17.14
C ILE A 24 -2.55 -10.63 16.85
N LEU A 25 -3.09 -9.44 16.57
CA LEU A 25 -2.30 -8.32 16.07
C LEU A 25 -1.58 -7.51 17.16
N THR A 26 -1.85 -7.72 18.45
CA THR A 26 -1.09 -7.06 19.53
C THR A 26 0.12 -7.86 20.00
N ASN A 27 0.26 -9.14 19.62
CA ASN A 27 1.33 -10.02 20.10
C ASN A 27 2.21 -10.50 18.93
N THR A 28 3.51 -10.19 18.98
CA THR A 28 4.48 -10.54 17.91
C THR A 28 4.52 -12.04 17.62
N LYS A 29 4.47 -12.91 18.64
CA LYS A 29 4.49 -14.37 18.43
C LYS A 29 3.21 -14.87 17.76
N ASN A 30 2.07 -14.23 18.02
CA ASN A 30 0.81 -14.56 17.33
C ASN A 30 0.84 -14.08 15.87
N LYS A 31 1.42 -12.91 15.59
CA LYS A 31 1.66 -12.44 14.20
C LYS A 31 2.55 -13.39 13.41
N ILE A 32 3.67 -13.81 14.00
CA ILE A 32 4.59 -14.77 13.38
C ILE A 32 3.87 -16.08 13.06
N GLN A 33 3.12 -16.64 14.01
CA GLN A 33 2.34 -17.85 13.78
C GLN A 33 1.27 -17.67 12.69
N LEU A 34 0.56 -16.54 12.66
CA LEU A 34 -0.41 -16.25 11.60
C LEU A 34 0.28 -16.19 10.22
N ASN A 35 1.40 -15.47 10.12
CA ASN A 35 2.17 -15.39 8.87
C ASN A 35 2.67 -16.76 8.42
N ALA A 36 3.19 -17.58 9.35
CA ALA A 36 3.62 -18.94 9.04
C ALA A 36 2.45 -19.78 8.49
N MET A 37 1.28 -19.75 9.13
CA MET A 37 0.10 -20.47 8.63
C MET A 37 -0.38 -20.00 7.26
N LEU A 38 -0.31 -18.70 6.97
CA LEU A 38 -0.68 -18.14 5.66
C LEU A 38 0.27 -18.57 4.55
N VAL A 39 1.53 -18.88 4.88
CA VAL A 39 2.54 -19.33 3.91
C VAL A 39 2.56 -20.86 3.80
N GLU A 40 2.55 -21.57 4.92
CA GLU A 40 2.68 -23.03 4.98
C GLU A 40 1.38 -23.75 4.65
N GLY A 41 0.23 -23.17 5.01
CA GLY A 41 -1.08 -23.77 4.75
C GLY A 41 -1.30 -24.07 3.27
N PRO A 42 -1.09 -23.08 2.37
CA PRO A 42 -1.13 -23.31 0.94
C PRO A 42 -0.16 -24.41 0.51
N LEU A 43 1.09 -24.44 1.00
CA LEU A 43 2.13 -25.42 0.62
C LEU A 43 1.80 -26.90 0.91
N ASN A 44 0.71 -27.19 1.61
CA ASN A 44 0.26 -28.56 1.84
C ASN A 44 -0.18 -29.24 0.53
N SER A 45 0.34 -30.44 0.25
CA SER A 45 0.01 -31.22 -0.95
C SER A 45 -1.49 -31.42 -1.12
N ASP A 46 -2.22 -31.72 -0.04
CA ASP A 46 -3.66 -32.03 -0.10
C ASP A 46 -4.51 -30.81 -0.48
N TYR A 47 -4.02 -29.60 -0.16
CA TYR A 47 -4.64 -28.36 -0.59
C TYR A 47 -4.49 -28.19 -2.10
N TYR A 48 -3.30 -28.45 -2.67
CA TYR A 48 -3.04 -28.28 -4.09
C TYR A 48 -3.64 -29.34 -4.99
N THR A 49 -3.64 -30.63 -4.58
CA THR A 49 -4.24 -31.69 -5.40
C THR A 49 -5.72 -31.42 -5.67
N ASN A 50 -6.38 -30.66 -4.79
CA ASN A 50 -7.78 -30.27 -4.89
C ASN A 50 -8.00 -28.81 -5.34
N ALA A 51 -6.97 -27.95 -5.30
CA ALA A 51 -7.08 -26.53 -5.62
C ALA A 51 -6.83 -26.27 -7.11
N ILE A 52 -7.86 -25.79 -7.81
CA ILE A 52 -7.83 -25.32 -9.22
C ILE A 52 -7.09 -23.96 -9.35
N GLN A 53 -6.22 -23.60 -8.40
CA GLN A 53 -5.70 -22.24 -8.28
C GLN A 53 -4.67 -21.90 -9.37
N LYS A 54 -5.05 -20.96 -10.25
CA LYS A 54 -4.16 -20.27 -11.21
C LYS A 54 -3.54 -18.98 -10.62
N HIS A 55 -3.77 -18.71 -9.33
CA HIS A 55 -3.41 -17.44 -8.69
C HIS A 55 -2.06 -17.53 -7.98
N THR A 56 -1.32 -16.42 -7.98
CA THR A 56 -0.09 -16.25 -7.20
C THR A 56 -0.45 -15.56 -5.88
N LEU A 57 -0.13 -16.20 -4.75
CA LEU A 57 -0.15 -15.52 -3.45
C LEU A 57 1.24 -14.94 -3.20
N THR A 58 1.36 -13.65 -2.86
CA THR A 58 2.63 -13.05 -2.44
C THR A 58 2.47 -12.40 -1.09
N THR A 59 3.29 -12.81 -0.13
CA THR A 59 3.27 -12.32 1.24
C THR A 59 4.55 -11.53 1.52
N ALA A 60 4.41 -10.31 2.01
CA ALA A 60 5.54 -9.49 2.49
C ALA A 60 6.18 -10.03 3.80
N GLY A 61 5.55 -11.02 4.45
CA GLY A 61 6.19 -11.89 5.44
C GLY A 61 6.82 -11.18 6.65
N VAL A 62 7.78 -11.88 7.27
CA VAL A 62 8.52 -11.48 8.48
C VAL A 62 9.98 -11.11 8.17
N SER A 63 10.32 -11.13 6.89
CA SER A 63 11.67 -10.92 6.36
C SER A 63 11.56 -9.91 5.22
N ASP A 64 12.63 -9.16 5.00
CA ASP A 64 12.76 -8.18 3.92
C ASP A 64 12.54 -8.78 2.52
N VAL A 65 12.63 -10.11 2.37
CA VAL A 65 12.37 -10.83 1.11
C VAL A 65 10.94 -11.40 1.12
N PRO A 66 10.03 -10.88 0.28
CA PRO A 66 8.70 -11.43 0.14
C PRO A 66 8.73 -12.85 -0.43
N VAL A 67 7.71 -13.63 -0.09
CA VAL A 67 7.55 -15.00 -0.57
C VAL A 67 6.34 -15.06 -1.49
N ALA A 68 6.52 -15.61 -2.69
CA ALA A 68 5.44 -15.96 -3.59
C ALA A 68 5.16 -17.47 -3.53
N ILE A 69 3.89 -17.83 -3.65
CA ILE A 69 3.44 -19.20 -3.77
C ILE A 69 2.72 -19.33 -5.10
N VAL A 70 3.26 -20.18 -5.97
CA VAL A 70 2.79 -20.38 -7.35
C VAL A 70 2.72 -21.88 -7.61
N GLY A 71 1.51 -22.41 -7.83
CA GLY A 71 1.32 -23.84 -8.12
C GLY A 71 1.94 -24.76 -7.05
N GLY A 72 1.93 -24.35 -5.79
CA GLY A 72 2.52 -25.07 -4.66
C GLY A 72 4.03 -25.03 -4.53
N ALA A 73 4.71 -24.33 -5.43
CA ALA A 73 6.10 -23.97 -5.22
C ALA A 73 6.19 -22.66 -4.41
N ARG A 74 7.05 -22.68 -3.40
CA ARG A 74 7.54 -21.47 -2.74
C ARG A 74 8.63 -20.83 -3.59
N ILE A 75 8.52 -19.53 -3.84
CA ILE A 75 9.48 -18.74 -4.61
C ILE A 75 9.82 -17.50 -3.79
N ASP A 76 11.09 -17.32 -3.45
CA ASP A 76 11.55 -16.11 -2.78
C ASP A 76 11.68 -14.97 -3.81
N ARG A 77 10.99 -13.85 -3.57
CA ARG A 77 10.88 -12.70 -4.48
C ARG A 77 11.91 -11.65 -4.12
N HIS A 78 13.19 -11.98 -4.33
CA HIS A 78 14.30 -11.04 -4.11
C HIS A 78 14.17 -9.74 -4.92
N ASP A 79 13.47 -9.77 -6.05
CA ASP A 79 13.13 -8.59 -6.86
C ASP A 79 12.14 -7.63 -6.17
N LEU A 80 11.43 -8.10 -5.14
CA LEU A 80 10.53 -7.31 -4.30
C LEU A 80 11.12 -7.03 -2.91
N CYS A 81 12.40 -7.30 -2.70
CA CYS A 81 13.05 -7.06 -1.42
C CYS A 81 12.88 -5.60 -0.99
N SER A 82 12.53 -5.38 0.28
CA SER A 82 12.38 -4.05 0.85
C SER A 82 12.73 -4.08 2.34
N THR A 83 13.55 -3.12 2.77
CA THR A 83 13.83 -2.87 4.20
C THR A 83 12.87 -1.84 4.79
N HIS A 84 11.85 -1.43 4.04
CA HIS A 84 10.90 -0.42 4.48
C HIS A 84 9.90 -1.04 5.47
N GLU A 85 9.61 -0.35 6.58
CA GLU A 85 8.73 -0.89 7.61
C GLU A 85 7.23 -0.67 7.30
N GLU A 86 6.91 0.39 6.56
CA GLU A 86 5.52 0.78 6.27
C GLU A 86 4.84 -0.11 5.21
N ALA A 87 3.66 -0.62 5.58
CA ALA A 87 2.91 -1.59 4.77
C ALA A 87 2.32 -0.98 3.49
N ASP A 88 1.99 0.31 3.51
CA ASP A 88 1.48 1.08 2.37
C ASP A 88 2.52 1.17 1.22
N ILE A 89 3.79 1.31 1.57
CA ILE A 89 4.91 1.34 0.64
C ILE A 89 5.17 -0.06 0.07
N ILE A 90 5.21 -1.08 0.92
CA ILE A 90 5.43 -2.46 0.46
C ILE A 90 4.29 -2.92 -0.47
N ILE A 91 3.02 -2.70 -0.10
CA ILE A 91 1.88 -3.11 -0.93
C ILE A 91 1.86 -2.35 -2.26
N THR A 92 2.21 -1.06 -2.26
CA THR A 92 2.35 -0.28 -3.47
C THR A 92 3.46 -0.85 -4.37
N GLN A 93 4.64 -1.12 -3.83
CA GLN A 93 5.76 -1.69 -4.58
C GLN A 93 5.35 -3.01 -5.27
N HIS A 94 4.70 -3.91 -4.52
CA HIS A 94 4.21 -5.17 -5.06
C HIS A 94 3.17 -4.96 -6.15
N ALA A 95 2.20 -4.05 -5.93
CA ALA A 95 1.15 -3.75 -6.90
C ALA A 95 1.71 -3.13 -8.19
N ILE A 96 2.71 -2.24 -8.08
CA ILE A 96 3.44 -1.66 -9.22
C ILE A 96 4.15 -2.76 -10.01
N SER A 97 4.96 -3.58 -9.35
CA SER A 97 5.70 -4.68 -9.99
C SER A 97 4.76 -5.66 -10.72
N CYS A 98 3.68 -6.10 -10.08
CA CYS A 98 2.70 -7.00 -10.69
C CYS A 98 2.07 -6.43 -11.97
N SER A 99 1.75 -5.14 -12.00
CA SER A 99 1.15 -4.51 -13.19
C SER A 99 2.16 -4.32 -14.33
N LEU A 100 3.43 -4.07 -14.01
CA LEU A 100 4.50 -4.03 -15.01
C LEU A 100 4.72 -5.40 -15.68
N SER A 101 4.34 -6.49 -15.03
CA SER A 101 4.30 -7.83 -15.66
C SER A 101 3.09 -8.08 -16.57
N GLY A 102 2.24 -7.07 -16.82
CA GLY A 102 1.06 -7.17 -17.67
C GLY A 102 -0.16 -7.81 -17.00
N LYS A 103 -0.14 -8.02 -15.68
CA LYS A 103 -1.26 -8.59 -14.92
C LYS A 103 -2.18 -7.48 -14.40
N CYS A 104 -3.50 -7.68 -14.50
CA CYS A 104 -4.47 -6.82 -13.84
C CYS A 104 -4.31 -6.93 -12.32
N VAL A 105 -4.23 -5.79 -11.63
CA VAL A 105 -3.99 -5.74 -10.18
C VAL A 105 -5.18 -5.07 -9.49
N ARG A 106 -5.74 -5.76 -8.51
CA ARG A 106 -6.67 -5.19 -7.53
C ARG A 106 -5.95 -5.03 -6.19
N VAL A 107 -5.88 -3.80 -5.70
CA VAL A 107 -5.41 -3.50 -4.34
C VAL A 107 -6.63 -3.34 -3.46
N VAL A 108 -6.71 -4.12 -2.38
CA VAL A 108 -7.82 -4.03 -1.42
C VAL A 108 -7.32 -3.30 -0.18
N TYR A 109 -7.64 -2.01 -0.08
CA TYR A 109 -7.17 -1.12 0.97
C TYR A 109 -8.08 0.11 1.04
N ASP A 110 -8.21 0.73 2.22
CA ASP A 110 -9.06 1.91 2.44
C ASP A 110 -8.27 3.19 2.75
N ASP A 111 -6.95 3.08 2.87
CA ASP A 111 -6.08 4.19 3.23
C ASP A 111 -5.79 5.10 2.05
N THR A 112 -5.81 6.41 2.30
CA THR A 112 -5.49 7.43 1.30
C THR A 112 -4.01 7.41 0.92
N ASP A 113 -3.12 7.00 1.83
CA ASP A 113 -1.68 6.98 1.59
C ASP A 113 -1.35 5.98 0.47
N VAL A 114 -1.99 4.80 0.48
CA VAL A 114 -1.90 3.82 -0.61
C VAL A 114 -2.47 4.36 -1.92
N LEU A 115 -3.61 5.06 -1.89
CA LEU A 115 -4.19 5.65 -3.10
C LEU A 115 -3.21 6.65 -3.74
N VAL A 116 -2.65 7.56 -2.94
CA VAL A 116 -1.70 8.58 -3.39
C VAL A 116 -0.45 7.94 -3.97
N LEU A 117 0.13 6.96 -3.27
CA LEU A 117 1.30 6.22 -3.72
C LEU A 117 1.03 5.47 -5.04
N LEU A 118 -0.11 4.78 -5.16
CA LEU A 118 -0.48 4.06 -6.37
C LEU A 118 -0.64 5.00 -7.58
N VAL A 119 -1.30 6.15 -7.41
CA VAL A 119 -1.50 7.13 -8.49
C VAL A 119 -0.15 7.72 -8.93
N TYR A 120 0.68 8.13 -7.98
CA TYR A 120 2.01 8.70 -8.25
C TYR A 120 2.92 7.71 -9.00
N PHE A 121 3.09 6.49 -8.47
CA PHE A 121 3.98 5.52 -9.11
C PHE A 121 3.40 4.96 -10.41
N TYR A 122 2.07 4.90 -10.56
CA TYR A 122 1.46 4.60 -11.85
C TYR A 122 1.84 5.66 -12.89
N HIS A 123 1.71 6.95 -12.54
CA HIS A 123 2.06 8.06 -13.43
C HIS A 123 3.50 7.96 -13.93
N ILE A 124 4.45 7.71 -13.01
CA ILE A 124 5.88 7.71 -13.31
C ILE A 124 6.35 6.42 -14.01
N LYS A 125 5.82 5.25 -13.62
CA LYS A 125 6.37 3.95 -14.05
C LYS A 125 5.53 3.22 -15.09
N CYS A 126 4.22 3.44 -15.10
CA CYS A 126 3.27 2.57 -15.81
C CYS A 126 2.68 3.24 -17.06
N ARG A 127 2.49 4.56 -17.04
CA ARG A 127 1.83 5.33 -18.10
C ARG A 127 2.44 5.12 -19.50
N SER A 128 3.74 4.90 -19.61
CA SER A 128 4.45 4.70 -20.88
C SER A 128 4.63 3.24 -21.30
N ARG A 129 4.18 2.27 -20.50
CA ARG A 129 4.56 0.85 -20.63
C ARG A 129 3.42 -0.12 -20.94
N ASN A 130 2.26 0.35 -21.45
CA ASN A 130 1.06 -0.49 -21.67
C ASN A 130 0.75 -1.39 -20.46
N SER A 131 0.85 -0.82 -19.26
CA SER A 131 0.60 -1.55 -18.02
C SER A 131 -0.86 -1.98 -17.93
N ALA A 132 -1.10 -3.20 -17.45
CA ALA A 132 -2.46 -3.68 -17.24
C ALA A 132 -3.25 -2.82 -16.22
N PRO A 133 -4.59 -2.81 -16.29
CA PRO A 133 -5.44 -2.01 -15.41
C PRO A 133 -5.16 -2.23 -13.93
N LYS A 134 -5.27 -1.15 -13.17
CA LYS A 134 -5.14 -1.16 -11.71
C LYS A 134 -6.38 -0.56 -11.08
N ILE A 135 -6.95 -1.31 -10.17
CA ILE A 135 -8.08 -0.87 -9.37
C ILE A 135 -7.75 -0.96 -7.90
N MET A 136 -8.20 0.02 -7.13
CA MET A 136 -8.24 -0.03 -5.69
C MET A 136 -9.70 -0.21 -5.27
N SER A 137 -9.95 -1.11 -4.33
CA SER A 137 -11.28 -1.36 -3.79
C SER A 137 -11.26 -1.40 -2.28
N SER A 138 -12.35 -0.97 -1.67
CA SER A 138 -12.50 -0.98 -0.22
C SER A 138 -12.55 -2.39 0.38
N LEU A 139 -12.24 -2.51 1.67
CA LEU A 139 -12.50 -3.71 2.47
C LEU A 139 -14.01 -3.93 2.69
N VAL A 140 -14.81 -2.86 2.61
CA VAL A 140 -16.27 -2.92 2.72
C VAL A 140 -16.86 -3.08 1.32
N LYS A 141 -17.56 -4.19 1.07
CA LYS A 141 -18.07 -4.59 -0.26
C LYS A 141 -18.97 -3.56 -0.97
N GLU A 142 -19.53 -2.62 -0.21
CA GLU A 142 -20.45 -1.57 -0.70
C GLU A 142 -19.74 -0.26 -1.07
N LEU A 143 -18.45 -0.12 -0.72
CA LEU A 143 -17.67 1.06 -1.06
C LEU A 143 -17.03 0.93 -2.45
N GLY A 144 -16.94 2.06 -3.16
CA GLY A 144 -16.62 2.12 -4.58
C GLY A 144 -15.26 1.55 -4.99
N VAL A 145 -15.12 1.28 -6.29
CA VAL A 145 -13.86 0.88 -6.92
C VAL A 145 -13.23 2.12 -7.57
N ILE A 146 -11.96 2.37 -7.27
CA ILE A 146 -11.19 3.47 -7.86
C ILE A 146 -10.29 2.91 -8.96
N ASP A 147 -10.44 3.40 -10.19
CA ASP A 147 -9.49 3.15 -11.26
C ASP A 147 -8.28 4.08 -11.10
N ILE A 148 -7.12 3.49 -10.82
CA ILE A 148 -5.88 4.22 -10.58
C ILE A 148 -5.36 4.87 -11.87
N GLY A 149 -5.50 4.19 -13.01
CA GLY A 149 -5.04 4.71 -14.30
C GLY A 149 -5.89 5.88 -14.78
N ALA A 150 -7.21 5.78 -14.63
CA ALA A 150 -8.13 6.88 -14.90
C ALA A 150 -7.87 8.06 -13.96
N THR A 151 -7.66 7.80 -12.67
CA THR A 151 -7.35 8.85 -11.68
C THR A 151 -6.05 9.56 -12.01
N ALA A 152 -4.98 8.83 -12.34
CA ALA A 152 -3.70 9.39 -12.75
C ALA A 152 -3.82 10.20 -14.05
N THR A 153 -4.67 9.75 -14.99
CA THR A 153 -4.92 10.44 -16.26
C THR A 153 -5.71 11.74 -16.07
N ALA A 154 -6.70 11.74 -15.17
CA ALA A 154 -7.48 12.93 -14.83
C ALA A 154 -6.65 14.01 -14.09
N HIS A 155 -5.53 13.62 -13.47
CA HIS A 155 -4.70 14.50 -12.63
C HIS A 155 -3.26 14.64 -13.15
N THR A 156 -3.02 14.39 -14.44
CA THR A 156 -1.67 14.46 -15.05
C THR A 156 -0.94 15.77 -14.78
N GLY A 157 -1.64 16.89 -14.81
CA GLY A 157 -1.05 18.21 -14.58
C GLY A 157 -0.53 18.45 -13.16
N ILE A 158 -0.84 17.57 -12.20
CA ILE A 158 -0.37 17.66 -10.81
C ILE A 158 0.23 16.35 -10.30
N ALA A 159 0.38 15.35 -11.17
CA ALA A 159 0.75 13.99 -10.76
C ALA A 159 2.20 13.91 -10.27
N ASP A 160 3.12 14.71 -10.84
CA ASP A 160 4.50 14.81 -10.37
C ASP A 160 4.60 15.41 -8.96
N ASP A 161 3.65 16.27 -8.61
CA ASP A 161 3.60 16.98 -7.32
C ASP A 161 2.76 16.24 -6.27
N PHE A 162 2.17 15.09 -6.59
CA PHE A 162 1.12 14.44 -5.79
C PHE A 162 1.58 14.07 -4.36
N LEU A 163 2.82 13.58 -4.21
CA LEU A 163 3.38 13.28 -2.89
C LEU A 163 3.59 14.55 -2.06
N ALA A 164 4.05 15.63 -2.69
CA ALA A 164 4.24 16.91 -2.00
C ALA A 164 2.89 17.53 -1.60
N ILE A 165 1.88 17.42 -2.46
CA ILE A 165 0.50 17.83 -2.15
C ILE A 165 0.01 17.09 -0.92
N HIS A 166 0.19 15.77 -0.89
CA HIS A 166 -0.25 14.93 0.21
C HIS A 166 0.44 15.32 1.52
N GLY A 167 1.78 15.40 1.53
CA GLY A 167 2.54 15.79 2.72
C GLY A 167 2.18 17.17 3.25
N ILE A 168 1.98 18.18 2.39
CA ILE A 168 1.61 19.54 2.83
C ILE A 168 0.19 19.60 3.39
N SER A 169 -0.73 18.87 2.74
CA SER A 169 -2.14 18.82 3.14
C SER A 169 -2.40 17.95 4.38
N GLY A 170 -1.38 17.26 4.89
CA GLY A 170 -1.47 16.27 5.94
C GLY A 170 -1.49 14.83 5.39
N ALA A 171 -0.60 14.02 5.94
CA ALA A 171 -0.46 12.56 5.77
C ALA A 171 -0.23 11.93 7.16
N ASP A 172 -0.20 10.60 7.27
CA ASP A 172 -0.05 9.95 8.58
C ASP A 172 1.22 10.37 9.34
N THR A 173 2.28 10.73 8.60
CA THR A 173 3.57 11.15 9.14
C THR A 173 3.69 12.65 9.41
N VAL A 174 2.78 13.48 8.90
CA VAL A 174 2.86 14.95 8.96
C VAL A 174 1.49 15.59 9.16
N ALA A 175 1.38 16.43 10.19
CA ALA A 175 0.18 17.22 10.40
C ALA A 175 -0.06 18.19 9.24
N SER A 176 -1.34 18.40 8.88
CA SER A 176 -1.71 19.44 7.92
C SER A 176 -1.32 20.82 8.44
N LEU A 177 -0.82 21.69 7.56
CA LEU A 177 -0.61 23.09 7.93
C LEU A 177 -1.96 23.77 8.23
N HIS A 178 -2.01 24.58 9.29
CA HIS A 178 -3.24 25.26 9.70
C HIS A 178 -3.82 26.11 8.56
N GLY A 179 -5.08 25.85 8.19
CA GLY A 179 -5.77 26.53 7.08
C GLY A 179 -5.47 25.97 5.68
N VAL A 180 -4.64 24.93 5.55
CA VAL A 180 -4.24 24.34 4.26
C VAL A 180 -4.77 22.90 4.16
N GLY A 181 -5.93 22.75 3.53
CA GLY A 181 -6.52 21.45 3.22
C GLY A 181 -6.18 20.94 1.81
N LYS A 182 -6.52 19.68 1.52
CA LYS A 182 -6.27 19.01 0.22
C LYS A 182 -6.79 19.82 -0.98
N ALA A 183 -8.00 20.37 -0.87
CA ALA A 183 -8.60 21.21 -1.91
C ALA A 183 -7.81 22.49 -2.19
N THR A 184 -7.28 23.14 -1.14
CA THR A 184 -6.45 24.35 -1.27
C THR A 184 -5.17 24.05 -2.03
N VAL A 185 -4.47 22.99 -1.64
CA VAL A 185 -3.19 22.61 -2.26
C VAL A 185 -3.39 22.18 -3.72
N ILE A 186 -4.44 21.41 -4.03
CA ILE A 186 -4.78 21.02 -5.41
C ILE A 186 -5.08 22.26 -6.27
N LYS A 187 -5.81 23.25 -5.75
CA LYS A 187 -6.11 24.50 -6.47
C LYS A 187 -4.83 25.28 -6.79
N ILE A 188 -3.88 25.32 -5.86
CA ILE A 188 -2.57 25.98 -6.07
C ILE A 188 -1.74 25.22 -7.09
N ALA A 189 -1.64 23.90 -6.97
CA ALA A 189 -0.89 23.05 -7.90
C ALA A 189 -1.44 23.19 -9.33
N LYS A 190 -2.77 23.17 -9.51
CA LYS A 190 -3.41 23.33 -10.82
C LYS A 190 -3.22 24.73 -11.43
N LYS A 191 -2.97 25.77 -10.63
CA LYS A 191 -2.66 27.11 -11.16
C LYS A 191 -1.28 27.18 -11.80
N GLY A 192 -0.39 26.22 -11.56
CA GLY A 192 0.97 26.17 -12.14
C GLY A 192 1.89 27.30 -11.67
N THR A 193 1.43 28.14 -10.74
CA THR A 193 2.19 29.30 -10.24
C THR A 193 3.36 28.90 -9.34
N PHE A 194 3.41 27.64 -8.91
CA PHE A 194 4.40 27.15 -7.97
C PHE A 194 4.61 25.64 -8.13
N SER A 195 5.84 25.23 -8.43
CA SER A 195 6.19 23.81 -8.53
C SER A 195 6.50 23.26 -7.14
N LEU A 196 5.85 22.15 -6.78
CA LEU A 196 6.08 21.47 -5.51
C LEU A 196 7.24 20.46 -5.56
N SER A 197 7.87 20.30 -6.74
CA SER A 197 9.07 19.48 -6.95
C SER A 197 10.25 19.76 -6.01
N LYS A 198 10.26 20.93 -5.36
CA LYS A 198 11.32 21.34 -4.41
C LYS A 198 10.93 21.17 -2.94
N VAL A 199 9.73 20.69 -2.62
CA VAL A 199 9.28 20.51 -1.22
C VAL A 199 10.17 19.52 -0.44
N SER A 200 10.92 18.66 -1.13
CA SER A 200 11.96 17.77 -0.55
C SER A 200 13.35 18.41 -0.42
N ASP A 201 13.53 19.67 -0.82
CA ASP A 201 14.81 20.39 -0.74
C ASP A 201 15.06 20.87 0.69
N VAL A 202 15.79 20.06 1.46
CA VAL A 202 16.14 20.30 2.87
C VAL A 202 16.98 21.57 3.05
N ALA A 203 17.59 22.09 1.98
CA ALA A 203 18.35 23.34 2.02
C ALA A 203 17.44 24.59 2.01
N LYS A 204 16.13 24.43 1.81
CA LYS A 204 15.17 25.55 1.80
C LYS A 204 14.19 25.47 2.96
N PRO A 205 14.00 26.57 3.70
CA PRO A 205 13.04 26.57 4.80
C PRO A 205 11.62 26.42 4.27
N LEU A 206 10.80 25.63 4.97
CA LEU A 206 9.38 25.40 4.63
C LEU A 206 8.59 26.72 4.50
N SER A 207 8.99 27.76 5.23
CA SER A 207 8.43 29.11 5.16
C SER A 207 8.52 29.77 3.78
N SER A 208 9.47 29.36 2.94
CA SER A 208 9.56 29.81 1.54
C SER A 208 8.41 29.27 0.68
N TYR A 209 7.87 28.10 1.03
CA TYR A 209 6.70 27.47 0.40
C TYR A 209 5.39 28.04 0.98
N MET A 210 5.34 28.25 2.30
CA MET A 210 4.11 28.69 3.00
C MET A 210 3.62 30.08 2.60
N ARG A 211 4.52 31.02 2.26
CA ARG A 211 4.13 32.37 1.81
C ARG A 211 3.23 32.38 0.57
N HIS A 212 3.29 31.33 -0.24
CA HIS A 212 2.44 31.16 -1.43
C HIS A 212 1.14 30.42 -1.13
N MET A 213 1.04 29.71 0.00
CA MET A 213 -0.14 28.92 0.38
C MET A 213 -1.12 29.67 1.30
N ALA A 214 -0.67 30.75 1.95
CA ALA A 214 -1.48 31.56 2.87
C ALA A 214 -2.27 32.71 2.19
N ARG A 215 -2.47 32.66 0.87
CA ARG A 215 -3.23 33.64 0.08
C ARG A 215 -4.44 32.99 -0.58
#